data_AF-A0A7K6P2F4-F1
#
_entry.id   AF-A0A7K6P2F4-F1
#
_cell.length_a   1.000
_cell.length_b   1.000
_cell.length_c   1.000
_cell.angle_alpha   90.00
_cell.angle_beta   90.00
_cell.angle_gamma   90.00
#
_symmetry.space_group_name_H-M   'P 1'
#
loop_
_entity.id
_entity.type
_entity.pdbx_description
1 polymer ?
#
loop_
_entity_poly.entity_id
_entity_poly.type
_entity_poly.pdbx_seq_one_letter_code
_entity_poly.pdbx_strand_id
1 'polypeptide(L)' 'SPGPPDQDGDYLVDHSIVIYLLGPDGLLLDFYNRGKSAQEIARSVRRHMDTYRPLPEEEE' A
#
# COMPACT_ATOMS: atom_id res chain seq x y z
N SER A 1 0.09 -11.03 -21.61
CA SER A 1 0.63 -12.40 -21.60
C SER A 1 1.96 -12.41 -20.91
N PRO A 2 2.31 -13.47 -20.15
CA PRO A 2 3.69 -13.67 -19.77
C PRO A 2 4.53 -13.69 -21.06
N GLY A 3 5.69 -13.03 -21.04
CA GLY A 3 6.62 -13.07 -22.17
C GLY A 3 7.07 -14.50 -22.48
N PRO A 4 7.82 -14.72 -23.57
CA PRO A 4 8.42 -16.03 -23.82
C PRO A 4 9.27 -16.49 -22.61
N PRO A 5 9.24 -17.78 -22.27
CA PRO A 5 10.06 -18.32 -21.18
C PRO A 5 11.55 -18.15 -21.48
N ASP A 6 12.36 -18.02 -20.42
CA ASP A 6 13.81 -17.97 -20.55
C ASP A 6 14.43 -19.35 -20.86
N GLN A 7 15.76 -19.41 -20.92
CA GLN A 7 16.50 -20.62 -21.33
C GLN A 7 16.29 -21.82 -20.39
N ASP A 8 15.88 -21.57 -19.15
CA ASP A 8 15.66 -22.60 -18.14
C ASP A 8 14.17 -22.96 -17.99
N GLY A 9 13.30 -22.32 -18.79
CA GLY A 9 11.84 -22.53 -18.76
C GLY A 9 11.13 -21.64 -17.75
N ASP A 10 11.82 -20.69 -17.13
CA ASP A 10 11.24 -19.75 -16.17
C ASP A 10 10.61 -18.55 -16.89
N TYR A 11 9.51 -18.04 -16.31
CA TYR A 11 8.84 -16.85 -16.81
C TYR A 11 9.24 -15.64 -15.96
N LEU A 12 9.84 -14.63 -16.58
CA LEU A 12 10.02 -13.34 -15.95
C LEU A 12 8.65 -12.67 -15.79
N VAL A 13 8.25 -12.43 -14.54
CA VAL A 13 7.01 -11.73 -14.19
C VAL A 13 7.32 -10.28 -13.86
N ASP A 14 6.74 -9.36 -14.63
CA ASP A 14 6.75 -7.94 -14.30
C ASP A 14 6.00 -7.70 -12.99
N HIS A 15 6.69 -7.16 -11.98
CA HIS A 15 6.07 -6.75 -10.73
C HIS A 15 6.05 -5.21 -10.62
N SER A 16 4.86 -4.64 -10.53
CA SER A 16 4.71 -3.25 -10.11
C SER A 16 4.64 -3.19 -8.59
N ILE A 17 5.48 -2.35 -7.98
CA ILE A 17 5.46 -2.14 -6.53
C ILE A 17 4.46 -1.03 -6.23
N VAL A 18 3.44 -1.37 -5.45
CA VAL A 18 2.46 -0.45 -4.89
C VAL A 18 2.38 -0.72 -3.39
N ILE A 19 2.35 0.33 -2.60
CA ILE A 19 2.24 0.29 -1.14
C ILE A 19 0.82 0.74 -0.79
N TYR A 20 0.14 -0.01 0.08
CA TYR A 20 -1.19 0.34 0.56
C TYR A 20 -1.12 0.79 2.02
N LEU A 21 -1.83 1.86 2.35
CA LEU A 21 -2.04 2.29 3.73
C LEU A 21 -3.44 1.88 4.16
N LEU A 22 -3.52 0.98 5.13
CA LEU A 22 -4.77 0.56 5.76
C LEU A 22 -4.95 1.28 7.09
N GLY A 23 -6.20 1.61 7.40
CA GLY A 23 -6.62 2.12 8.69
C GLY A 23 -6.67 1.02 9.76
N PRO A 24 -6.79 1.39 11.04
CA PRO A 24 -6.94 0.43 12.13
C PRO A 24 -8.18 -0.45 12.02
N ASP A 25 -9.20 0.00 11.30
CA ASP A 25 -10.42 -0.72 10.95
C ASP A 25 -10.26 -1.66 9.73
N GLY A 26 -9.07 -1.72 9.15
CA GLY A 26 -8.77 -2.49 7.95
C GLY A 26 -9.23 -1.83 6.65
N LEU A 27 -9.78 -0.60 6.69
CA LEU A 27 -10.21 0.11 5.49
C LEU A 27 -9.03 0.72 4.75
N LEU A 28 -9.11 0.76 3.41
CA LEU A 28 -8.11 1.40 2.57
C LEU A 28 -8.16 2.93 2.77
N LEU A 29 -7.04 3.52 3.16
CA LEU A 29 -6.90 4.97 3.32
C LEU A 29 -6.20 5.62 2.12
N ASP A 30 -5.12 5.00 1.63
CA ASP A 30 -4.30 5.57 0.54
C ASP A 30 -3.44 4.47 -0.13
N PHE A 31 -2.83 4.80 -1.27
CA PHE A 31 -1.84 3.96 -1.93
C PHE A 31 -0.71 4.77 -2.57
N TYR A 32 0.50 4.19 -2.61
CA TYR A 32 1.70 4.83 -3.09
C TYR A 32 2.37 3.98 -4.17
N ASN A 33 2.72 4.62 -5.27
CA ASN A 33 3.53 4.00 -6.32
C ASN A 33 5.03 4.34 -6.13
N ARG A 34 5.89 3.74 -6.97
CA ARG A 34 7.35 3.95 -6.94
C ARG A 34 7.80 5.42 -7.06
N GLY A 35 6.95 6.33 -7.53
CA GLY A 35 7.26 7.75 -7.69
C GLY A 35 7.22 8.55 -6.38
N LYS A 36 6.70 8.00 -5.28
CA LYS A 36 6.65 8.68 -3.98
C LYS A 36 7.91 8.44 -3.16
N SER A 37 8.51 9.52 -2.67
CA SER A 37 9.64 9.43 -1.75
C SER A 37 9.19 8.96 -0.35
N ALA A 38 10.11 8.36 0.41
CA ALA A 38 9.86 7.95 1.79
C ALA A 38 9.35 9.11 2.67
N GLN A 39 9.84 10.33 2.43
CA GLN A 39 9.44 11.52 3.18
C GLN A 39 8.01 11.96 2.84
N GLU A 40 7.59 11.85 1.58
CA GLU A 40 6.20 12.12 1.19
C GLU A 40 5.25 11.08 1.77
N ILE A 41 5.63 9.80 1.73
CA ILE A 41 4.84 8.71 2.31
C ILE A 41 4.69 8.93 3.83
N ALA A 42 5.79 9.19 4.54
CA ALA A 42 5.74 9.46 5.99
C ALA A 42 4.88 10.69 6.35
N ARG A 43 4.90 11.74 5.52
CA ARG A 43 4.01 12.90 5.70
C ARG A 43 2.54 12.54 5.47
N SER A 44 2.24 11.72 4.45
CA SER A 44 0.86 11.25 4.21
C SER A 44 0.35 10.43 5.41
N VAL A 45 1.15 9.45 5.87
CA VAL A 45 0.82 8.62 7.04
C VAL A 45 0.54 9.49 8.27
N ARG A 46 1.41 10.46 8.59
CA ARG A 46 1.19 11.36 9.73
C ARG A 46 -0.12 12.13 9.61
N ARG A 47 -0.45 12.64 8.41
CA ARG A 47 -1.71 13.35 8.18
C ARG A 47 -2.92 12.46 8.44
N HIS A 48 -2.89 11.20 8.01
CA HIS A 48 -3.97 10.26 8.33
C HIS A 48 -4.11 10.02 9.83
N MET A 49 -2.99 9.89 10.55
CA MET A 49 -2.98 9.76 12.02
C MET A 49 -3.60 10.99 12.69
N ASP A 50 -3.24 12.20 12.26
CA ASP A 50 -3.74 13.45 12.85
C ASP A 50 -5.26 13.61 12.69
N THR A 51 -5.83 13.05 11.61
CA THR A 51 -7.27 13.09 11.34
C THR A 51 -8.03 11.86 11.84
N TYR A 52 -7.34 10.84 12.33
CA TYR A 52 -7.96 9.60 12.74
C TYR A 52 -8.82 9.80 13.99
N ARG A 53 -10.05 9.32 13.94
CA ARG A 53 -10.96 9.29 15.08
C ARG A 53 -11.38 7.83 15.31
N PRO A 54 -11.03 7.24 16.47
CA PRO A 54 -11.49 5.88 16.77
C PRO A 54 -13.02 5.88 16.83
N LEU A 55 -13.61 4.79 16.33
CA LEU A 55 -15.02 4.52 16.61
C LEU A 55 -15.17 4.33 18.13
N PRO A 56 -16.25 4.83 18.74
CA PRO A 56 -16.54 4.49 20.12
C PRO A 56 -16.57 2.96 20.24
N GLU A 57 -15.93 2.42 21.28
CA GLU A 57 -16.06 1.00 21.60
C GLU A 57 -17.55 0.72 21.76
N GLU A 58 -18.08 -0.27 21.03
CA GLU A 58 -19.45 -0.69 21.27
C GLU A 58 -19.50 -1.25 22.69
N GLU A 59 -20.23 -0.59 23.58
CA GLU A 59 -20.48 -1.10 24.92
C GLU A 59 -21.32 -2.39 24.77
N GLU A 60 -20.70 -3.54 25.05
CA GLU A 60 -21.37 -4.86 25.16
C GLU A 60 -22.36 -4.92 26.32
#